data_AF-A0A7X8L6I0-F1
#
_entry.id   AF-A0A7X8L6I0-F1
#
_cell.length_a   1.000
_cell.length_b   1.000
_cell.length_c   1.000
_cell.angle_alpha   90.00
_cell.angle_beta   90.00
_cell.angle_gamma   90.00
#
_symmetry.space_group_name_H-M   'P 1'
#
loop_
_entity.id
_entity.type
_entity.pdbx_description
1 polymer ?
#
loop_
_entity_poly.entity_id
_entity_poly.type
_entity_poly.pdbx_seq_one_letter_code
_entity_poly.pdbx_strand_id
1 'polypeptide(L)'
;MKQPNIDYMMNMTKEYLSGKMDVIDYTLDFPYELDQRYRKMHREDDDYCDLIYECLYEEGVAMYHELSDGEFKKLIRKQYNYIRKIAKEGFY
;
A
#
# COMPACT_ATOMS: atom_id res chain seq x y z
N MET A 1 8.39 -17.67 0.87
CA MET A 1 7.81 -17.72 2.24
C MET A 1 6.41 -17.13 2.19
N LYS A 2 5.54 -17.42 3.16
CA LYS A 2 4.27 -16.68 3.26
C LYS A 2 4.57 -15.29 3.83
N GLN A 3 4.00 -14.24 3.26
CA GLN A 3 4.18 -12.85 3.69
C GLN A 3 2.84 -12.27 4.13
N PRO A 4 2.18 -12.84 5.17
CA PRO A 4 0.79 -12.52 5.49
C PRO A 4 0.54 -11.06 5.86
N ASN A 5 1.52 -10.34 6.42
CA ASN A 5 1.35 -8.92 6.75
C ASN A 5 1.46 -8.05 5.50
N ILE A 6 2.40 -8.36 4.60
CA ILE A 6 2.53 -7.70 3.29
C ILE A 6 1.29 -7.99 2.42
N ASP A 7 0.87 -9.25 2.35
CA ASP A 7 -0.31 -9.68 1.61
C ASP A 7 -1.57 -8.95 2.09
N TYR A 8 -1.67 -8.68 3.39
CA TYR A 8 -2.76 -7.91 3.97
C TYR A 8 -2.78 -6.46 3.46
N MET A 9 -1.65 -5.74 3.55
CA MET A 9 -1.56 -4.34 3.09
C MET A 9 -1.85 -4.22 1.58
N MET A 10 -1.35 -5.16 0.79
CA MET A 10 -1.59 -5.22 -0.65
C MET A 10 -3.05 -5.55 -0.98
N ASN A 11 -3.69 -6.45 -0.22
CA ASN A 11 -5.10 -6.76 -0.41
C ASN A 11 -6.02 -5.61 0.00
N MET A 12 -5.75 -4.91 1.11
CA MET A 12 -6.49 -3.70 1.50
C MET A 12 -6.46 -2.64 0.38
N THR A 13 -5.27 -2.39 -0.16
CA THR A 13 -5.11 -1.45 -1.30
C THR A 13 -5.88 -1.93 -2.54
N LYS A 14 -5.87 -3.23 -2.81
CA LYS A 14 -6.64 -3.82 -3.91
C LYS A 14 -8.15 -3.67 -3.70
N GLU A 15 -8.64 -3.83 -2.47
CA GLU A 15 -10.04 -3.66 -2.12
C GLU A 15 -10.50 -2.23 -2.39
N TYR A 16 -9.74 -1.23 -1.93
CA TYR A 16 -9.95 0.17 -2.29
C TYR A 16 -9.97 0.41 -3.80
N LEU A 17 -8.95 -0.07 -4.51
CA LEU A 17 -8.84 0.10 -5.96
C LEU A 17 -9.98 -0.57 -6.74
N SER A 18 -10.54 -1.64 -6.20
CA SER A 18 -11.71 -2.36 -6.75
C SER A 18 -13.06 -1.74 -6.35
N GLY A 19 -13.06 -0.77 -5.44
CA GLY A 19 -14.28 -0.11 -4.95
C GLY A 19 -15.03 -0.90 -3.87
N LYS A 20 -14.38 -1.89 -3.24
CA LYS A 20 -14.93 -2.62 -2.09
C LYS A 20 -14.74 -1.88 -0.77
N MET A 21 -13.80 -0.94 -0.74
CA MET A 21 -13.50 -0.04 0.37
C MET A 21 -13.57 1.38 -0.19
N ASP A 22 -14.20 2.31 0.54
CA ASP A 22 -14.24 3.71 0.12
C ASP A 22 -12.96 4.46 0.51
N VAL A 23 -12.86 5.71 0.07
CA VAL A 23 -11.65 6.52 0.23
C VAL A 23 -11.41 6.94 1.68
N ILE A 24 -12.47 7.17 2.46
CA ILE A 24 -12.35 7.57 3.86
C ILE A 24 -11.84 6.37 4.66
N ASP A 25 -12.47 5.22 4.49
CA ASP A 25 -12.02 3.97 5.13
C ASP A 25 -10.55 3.70 4.79
N TYR A 26 -10.17 3.74 3.50
CA TYR A 26 -8.80 3.44 3.09
C TYR A 26 -7.77 4.43 3.66
N THR A 27 -8.07 5.73 3.68
CA THR A 27 -7.12 6.76 4.14
C THR A 27 -6.92 6.74 5.67
N LEU A 28 -7.91 6.26 6.43
CA LEU A 28 -7.82 6.12 7.88
C LEU A 28 -7.22 4.76 8.30
N ASP A 29 -7.69 3.67 7.68
CA ASP A 29 -7.30 2.32 8.08
C ASP A 29 -5.89 1.95 7.61
N PHE A 30 -5.46 2.43 6.42
CA PHE A 30 -4.16 2.05 5.89
C PHE A 30 -2.99 2.48 6.80
N PRO A 31 -2.89 3.75 7.28
CA PRO A 31 -1.84 4.14 8.22
C PRO A 31 -1.90 3.37 9.54
N TYR A 32 -3.10 3.11 10.04
CA TYR A 32 -3.30 2.34 11.27
C TYR A 32 -2.78 0.90 11.13
N GLU A 33 -3.19 0.20 10.08
CA GLU A 33 -2.76 -1.18 9.82
C GLU A 33 -1.27 -1.26 9.48
N LEU A 34 -0.73 -0.25 8.79
CA LEU A 34 0.70 -0.12 8.53
C LEU A 34 1.49 -0.09 9.83
N ASP A 35 1.15 0.78 10.78
CA ASP A 35 1.81 0.87 12.08
C ASP A 35 1.76 -0.46 12.86
N GLN A 36 0.61 -1.12 12.88
CA GLN A 36 0.45 -2.42 13.57
C GLN A 36 1.29 -3.55 12.97
N ARG A 37 1.62 -3.44 11.68
CA ARG A 37 2.24 -4.52 10.90
C ARG A 37 3.69 -4.27 10.50
N TYR A 38 4.15 -3.02 10.56
CA TYR A 38 5.44 -2.58 10.04
C TYR A 38 6.59 -3.49 10.47
N ARG A 39 6.75 -3.70 11.78
CA ARG A 39 7.81 -4.57 12.33
C ARG A 39 7.71 -6.04 11.90
N LYS A 40 6.52 -6.52 11.57
CA LYS A 40 6.30 -7.90 11.11
C LYS A 40 6.57 -8.01 9.60
N MET A 41 6.20 -6.99 8.82
CA MET A 41 6.51 -6.93 7.39
C MET A 41 8.02 -6.93 7.14
N HIS A 42 8.81 -6.13 7.88
CA HIS A 42 10.27 -6.16 7.80
C HIS A 42 10.87 -7.55 8.05
N ARG A 43 10.25 -8.37 8.91
CA ARG A 43 10.71 -9.76 9.15
C ARG A 43 10.31 -10.72 8.05
N GLU A 44 9.28 -10.38 7.27
CA GLU A 44 8.80 -11.18 6.14
C GLU A 44 9.61 -10.87 4.88
N ASP A 45 9.85 -9.59 4.61
CA ASP A 45 10.59 -9.04 3.47
C ASP A 45 10.87 -7.54 3.72
N ASP A 46 12.13 -7.20 3.94
CA ASP A 46 12.57 -5.85 4.29
C ASP A 46 12.32 -4.87 3.13
N ASP A 47 12.76 -5.26 1.93
CA ASP A 47 12.65 -4.45 0.71
C ASP A 47 11.18 -4.23 0.30
N TYR A 48 10.34 -5.25 0.44
CA TYR A 48 8.91 -5.10 0.15
C TYR A 48 8.21 -4.23 1.20
N CYS A 49 8.61 -4.34 2.47
CA CYS A 49 8.08 -3.47 3.53
C CYS A 49 8.37 -2.00 3.23
N ASP A 50 9.62 -1.69 2.87
CA ASP A 50 10.04 -0.34 2.52
C ASP A 50 9.32 0.18 1.28
N LEU A 51 9.16 -0.65 0.24
CA LEU A 51 8.44 -0.24 -0.96
C LEU A 51 6.95 0.04 -0.70
N ILE A 52 6.31 -0.70 0.20
CA ILE A 52 4.93 -0.40 0.64
C ILE A 52 4.89 0.93 1.38
N TYR A 53 5.82 1.16 2.31
CA TYR A 53 5.89 2.38 3.09
C TYR A 53 6.12 3.61 2.19
N GLU A 54 7.13 3.59 1.33
CA GLU A 54 7.43 4.70 0.42
C GLU A 54 6.28 4.94 -0.58
N CYS A 55 5.87 3.92 -1.33
CA CYS A 55 4.96 4.12 -2.45
C CYS A 55 3.49 4.25 -2.03
N LEU A 56 3.00 3.49 -1.04
CA LEU A 56 1.59 3.52 -0.65
C LEU A 56 1.32 4.49 0.49
N TYR A 57 2.26 4.68 1.42
CA TYR A 57 2.07 5.62 2.52
C TYR A 57 2.58 7.03 2.16
N GLU A 58 3.90 7.20 2.00
CA GLU A 58 4.49 8.54 1.83
C GLU A 58 4.10 9.20 0.49
N GLU A 59 4.24 8.47 -0.62
CA GLU A 59 3.86 8.97 -1.95
C GLU A 59 2.41 8.63 -2.35
N GLY A 60 1.63 8.10 -1.40
CA GLY A 60 0.27 7.64 -1.63
C GLY A 60 -0.71 8.28 -0.68
N VAL A 61 -1.02 7.60 0.42
CA VAL A 61 -2.02 8.04 1.42
C VAL A 61 -1.72 9.43 1.98
N ALA A 62 -0.45 9.79 2.21
CA ALA A 62 -0.09 11.12 2.71
C ALA A 62 -0.45 12.26 1.72
N MET A 63 -0.62 11.96 0.43
CA MET A 63 -1.03 12.92 -0.59
C MET A 63 -2.55 13.13 -0.68
N TYR A 64 -3.35 12.46 0.15
CA TYR A 64 -4.82 12.51 0.06
C TYR A 64 -5.37 13.94 0.12
N HIS A 65 -4.86 14.78 1.02
CA HIS A 65 -5.35 16.16 1.20
C HIS A 65 -5.00 17.11 0.06
N GLU A 66 -4.07 16.73 -0.82
CA GLU A 66 -3.58 17.53 -1.94
C GLU A 66 -4.29 17.20 -3.26
N LEU A 67 -5.14 16.16 -3.28
CA LEU A 67 -5.69 15.56 -4.49
C LEU A 67 -7.21 15.43 -4.42
N SER A 68 -7.88 15.50 -5.57
CA SER A 68 -9.26 15.02 -5.66
C SER A 68 -9.32 13.50 -5.52
N ASP A 69 -10.46 12.94 -5.10
CA ASP A 69 -10.66 11.49 -4.98
C ASP A 69 -10.27 10.71 -6.26
N GLY A 70 -10.56 11.29 -7.43
CA GLY A 70 -10.23 10.69 -8.72
C GLY A 70 -8.72 10.69 -9.02
N GLU A 71 -8.02 11.75 -8.64
CA GLU A 71 -6.55 11.84 -8.78
C GLU A 71 -5.86 10.93 -7.76
N PHE A 72 -6.33 10.94 -6.51
CA PHE A 72 -5.87 10.05 -5.46
C PHE A 72 -5.99 8.57 -5.88
N LYS A 73 -7.15 8.14 -6.38
CA LYS A 73 -7.33 6.77 -6.86
C LYS A 73 -6.39 6.40 -8.02
N LYS A 74 -6.09 7.35 -8.90
CA LYS A 74 -5.11 7.15 -9.98
C LYS A 74 -3.69 7.01 -9.43
N LEU A 75 -3.31 7.84 -8.45
CA LEU A 75 -2.02 7.77 -7.78
C LEU A 75 -1.83 6.42 -7.07
N ILE A 76 -2.77 6.02 -6.21
CA ILE A 76 -2.70 4.72 -5.51
C ILE A 76 -2.61 3.56 -6.50
N ARG A 77 -3.34 3.62 -7.62
CA ARG A 77 -3.25 2.59 -8.68
C ARG A 77 -1.87 2.54 -9.33
N LYS A 78 -1.27 3.70 -9.60
CA LYS A 78 0.09 3.78 -10.16
C LYS A 78 1.10 3.14 -9.20
N GLN A 79 1.05 3.52 -7.93
CA GLN A 79 1.95 3.01 -6.88
C GLN A 79 1.77 1.51 -6.65
N TYR A 80 0.53 1.04 -6.52
CA TYR A 80 0.20 -0.38 -6.39
C TYR A 80 0.73 -1.22 -7.56
N ASN A 81 0.59 -0.73 -8.80
CA ASN A 81 1.09 -1.43 -9.97
C ASN A 81 2.62 -1.43 -10.05
N TYR A 82 3.27 -0.34 -9.61
CA TYR A 82 4.73 -0.26 -9.53
C TYR A 82 5.28 -1.31 -8.55
N ILE A 83 4.74 -1.35 -7.33
CA ILE A 83 5.10 -2.36 -6.32
C ILE A 83 4.95 -3.78 -6.90
N ARG A 84 3.81 -4.10 -7.50
CA ARG A 84 3.56 -5.42 -8.10
C ARG A 84 4.53 -5.78 -9.22
N LYS A 85 5.03 -4.78 -9.95
CA LYS A 85 6.04 -4.98 -10.98
C LYS A 85 7.37 -5.36 -10.33
N ILE A 86 7.83 -4.58 -9.36
CA ILE A 86 9.08 -4.84 -8.64
C ILE A 86 9.04 -6.21 -7.94
N ALA A 87 7.97 -6.51 -7.19
CA ALA A 87 7.81 -7.80 -6.51
C ALA A 87 7.78 -9.01 -7.47
N LYS A 88 7.43 -8.81 -8.75
CA LYS A 88 7.49 -9.86 -9.78
C LYS A 88 8.88 -10.01 -10.38
N GLU A 89 9.61 -8.91 -10.53
CA GLU A 89 10.97 -8.89 -11.07
C GLU A 89 12.00 -9.36 -10.02
N GLY A 90 11.67 -9.24 -8.74
CA GLY A 90 12.53 -9.55 -7.60
C GLY A 90 13.19 -8.30 -7.05
N PHE A 91 13.48 -8.32 -5.74
CA PHE A 91 14.33 -7.33 -5.08
C PHE A 91 15.80 -7.72 -5.33
N TYR A 92 16.66 -6.73 -5.65
CA TYR A 92 18.05 -6.95 -6.08
C TYR A 92 19.02 -7.00 -4.92
#